data_AF-A0A0B2UMX7-F1
#
_entry.id   AF-A0A0B2UMX7-F1
#
_cell.length_a   1.000
_cell.length_b   1.000
_cell.length_c   1.000
_cell.angle_alpha   90.00
_cell.angle_beta   90.00
_cell.angle_gamma   90.00
#
_symmetry.space_group_name_H-M   'P 1'
#
loop_
_entity.id
_entity.type
_entity.pdbx_description
1 polymer ?
#
loop_
_entity_poly.entity_id
_entity_poly.type
_entity_poly.pdbx_seq_one_letter_code
_entity_poly.pdbx_strand_id
1 'polypeptide(L)'
;MQLGHLLVGQVIIWVSLGMLVAASEGKAIQRIMTMIANASFLRVSDSKGVFCFLFSFAIIGFGFMLEVGRSITKINKNERMKYRIMKAQRGFAFMSLVLFINFISAYIFKSLNVRATNLLVLGLVSHVMCSMSSFLGMEVLNTFFYMNFVLSNIAVLLLTYILGTERMFVALGSCFAKFKAFSWF
;
A
#
# COMPACT_ATOMS: atom_id res chain seq x y z
N MET A 1 -8.88 24.67 -17.22
CA MET A 1 -8.80 23.21 -16.99
C MET A 1 -7.57 22.77 -16.17
N GLN A 2 -6.37 23.34 -16.37
CA GLN A 2 -5.17 22.93 -15.61
C GLN A 2 -5.22 23.21 -14.10
N LEU A 3 -5.83 24.32 -13.67
CA LEU A 3 -5.92 24.68 -12.24
C LEU A 3 -6.74 23.67 -11.43
N GLY A 4 -7.80 23.11 -12.02
CA GLY A 4 -8.66 22.10 -11.39
C GLY A 4 -7.93 20.77 -11.17
N HIS A 5 -7.14 20.32 -12.15
CA HIS A 5 -6.29 19.13 -11.98
C HIS A 5 -5.20 19.33 -10.92
N LEU A 6 -4.67 20.54 -10.80
CA LEU A 6 -3.66 20.89 -9.80
C LEU A 6 -4.25 20.86 -8.38
N LEU A 7 -5.46 21.40 -8.19
CA LEU A 7 -6.19 21.34 -6.92
C LEU A 7 -6.54 19.90 -6.52
N VAL A 8 -7.04 19.10 -7.46
CA VAL A 8 -7.34 17.67 -7.22
C VAL A 8 -6.07 16.92 -6.81
N GLY A 9 -4.94 17.19 -7.46
CA GLY A 9 -3.65 16.60 -7.09
C GLY A 9 -3.21 16.96 -5.68
N GLN A 10 -3.34 18.24 -5.29
CA GLN A 10 -3.01 18.68 -3.94
C GLN A 10 -3.89 18.04 -2.87
N VAL A 11 -5.20 17.96 -3.12
CA VAL A 11 -6.14 17.29 -2.20
C VAL A 11 -5.77 15.81 -2.03
N ILE A 12 -5.47 15.11 -3.13
CA ILE A 12 -5.03 13.70 -3.10
C ILE A 12 -3.79 13.56 -2.21
N ILE A 13 -2.78 14.42 -2.37
CA ILE A 13 -1.55 14.36 -1.56
C ILE A 13 -1.86 14.54 -0.07
N TRP A 14 -2.67 15.54 0.29
CA TRP A 14 -3.01 15.80 1.70
C TRP A 14 -3.81 14.65 2.33
N VAL A 15 -4.78 14.10 1.61
CA VAL A 15 -5.56 12.94 2.07
C VAL A 15 -4.65 11.72 2.21
N SER A 16 -3.75 11.49 1.25
CA SER A 16 -2.78 10.40 1.31
C SER A 16 -1.82 10.52 2.49
N LEU A 17 -1.36 11.74 2.78
CA LEU A 17 -0.50 12.01 3.93
C LEU A 17 -1.24 11.79 5.26
N GLY A 18 -2.51 12.21 5.34
CA GLY A 18 -3.38 11.91 6.48
C GLY A 18 -3.58 10.41 6.70
N MET A 19 -3.85 9.64 5.63
CA MET A 19 -3.94 8.18 5.69
C MET A 19 -2.64 7.52 6.15
N LEU A 20 -1.50 8.02 5.69
CA LEU A 20 -0.19 7.50 6.08
C LEU A 20 0.04 7.66 7.58
N VAL A 21 -0.22 8.86 8.12
CA VAL A 21 -0.09 9.14 9.56
C VAL A 21 -1.07 8.32 10.38
N ALA A 22 -2.33 8.20 9.93
CA ALA A 22 -3.33 7.38 10.60
C ALA A 22 -2.96 5.88 10.58
N ALA A 23 -2.39 5.38 9.50
CA ALA A 23 -1.91 3.99 9.45
C ALA A 23 -0.68 3.77 10.32
N SER A 24 0.26 4.73 10.37
CA SER A 24 1.49 4.59 11.15
C SER A 24 1.24 4.61 12.65
N GLU A 25 0.40 5.53 13.14
CA GLU A 25 0.09 5.66 14.58
C GLU A 25 -1.16 4.88 15.02
N GLY A 26 -2.02 4.51 14.08
CA GLY A 26 -3.28 3.82 14.36
C GLY A 26 -3.09 2.38 14.82
N LYS A 27 -4.02 1.95 15.68
CA LYS A 27 -4.06 0.55 16.18
C LYS A 27 -4.88 -0.37 15.28
N ALA A 28 -5.62 0.16 14.30
CA ALA A 28 -6.53 -0.62 13.46
C ALA A 28 -5.81 -1.73 12.69
N ILE A 29 -4.72 -1.40 11.98
CA ILE A 29 -3.93 -2.37 11.23
C ILE A 29 -3.36 -3.43 12.17
N GLN A 30 -2.81 -3.02 13.32
CA GLN A 30 -2.25 -3.95 14.29
C GLN A 30 -3.30 -4.92 14.86
N ARG A 31 -4.53 -4.45 15.13
CA ARG A 31 -5.65 -5.33 15.55
C ARG A 31 -5.98 -6.36 14.47
N ILE A 32 -6.06 -5.95 13.20
CA ILE A 32 -6.33 -6.88 12.10
C ILE A 32 -5.19 -7.89 11.98
N MET A 33 -3.94 -7.45 12.04
CA MET A 33 -2.77 -8.33 11.93
C MET A 33 -2.71 -9.34 13.08
N THR A 34 -3.07 -8.94 14.30
CA THR A 34 -3.13 -9.84 15.47
C THR A 34 -4.29 -10.82 15.38
N MET A 35 -5.46 -10.39 14.88
CA MET A 35 -6.58 -11.31 14.60
C MET A 35 -6.17 -12.39 13.57
N ILE A 36 -5.46 -12.00 12.51
CA ILE A 36 -4.99 -12.95 11.49
C ILE A 36 -3.91 -13.87 12.06
N ALA A 37 -2.98 -13.36 12.87
CA ALA A 37 -1.94 -14.17 13.50
C ALA A 37 -2.52 -15.26 14.41
N ASN A 38 -3.63 -14.98 15.09
CA ASN A 38 -4.30 -15.92 16.00
C ASN A 38 -5.23 -16.92 15.28
N ALA A 39 -5.32 -16.85 13.95
CA ALA A 39 -6.16 -17.78 13.20
C ALA A 39 -5.58 -19.20 13.26
N SER A 40 -6.38 -20.17 13.66
CA SER A 40 -5.96 -21.56 13.92
C SER A 40 -5.38 -22.30 12.71
N PHE A 41 -5.70 -21.85 11.49
CA PHE A 41 -5.21 -22.42 10.24
C PHE A 41 -3.88 -21.81 9.76
N LEU A 42 -3.38 -20.74 10.40
CA LEU A 42 -2.16 -20.04 10.03
C LEU A 42 -1.01 -20.45 10.97
N ARG A 43 0.03 -21.06 10.41
CA ARG A 43 1.29 -21.36 11.14
C ARG A 43 2.21 -20.15 11.15
N VAL A 44 1.70 -19.00 11.57
CA VAL A 44 2.44 -17.73 11.58
C VAL A 44 2.58 -17.24 13.01
N SER A 45 3.82 -16.97 13.45
CA SER A 45 4.09 -16.55 14.83
C SER A 45 3.85 -15.07 15.09
N ASP A 46 4.10 -14.21 14.09
CA ASP A 46 4.24 -12.76 14.29
C ASP A 46 3.68 -11.92 13.13
N SER A 47 3.48 -10.62 13.38
CA SER A 47 3.01 -9.63 12.41
C SER A 47 3.82 -9.60 11.10
N LYS A 48 5.13 -9.87 11.16
CA LYS A 48 6.01 -9.97 9.99
C LYS A 48 5.63 -11.14 9.09
N GLY A 49 5.36 -12.29 9.70
CA GLY A 49 4.91 -13.47 8.96
C GLY A 49 3.51 -13.29 8.39
N VAL A 50 2.63 -12.55 9.09
CA VAL A 50 1.29 -12.22 8.57
C VAL A 50 1.42 -11.34 7.34
N PHE A 51 2.34 -10.36 7.36
CA PHE A 51 2.61 -9.54 6.18
C PHE A 51 3.11 -10.40 5.00
N CYS A 52 4.06 -11.30 5.23
CA CYS A 52 4.54 -12.23 4.19
C CYS A 52 3.42 -13.11 3.62
N PHE A 53 2.52 -13.60 4.48
CA PHE A 53 1.36 -14.38 4.06
C PHE A 53 0.43 -13.55 3.16
N LEU A 54 0.05 -12.35 3.62
CA LEU A 54 -0.80 -11.44 2.83
C LEU A 54 -0.15 -11.03 1.51
N PHE A 55 1.16 -10.76 1.52
CA PHE A 55 1.93 -10.42 0.33
C PHE A 55 1.95 -11.57 -0.68
N SER A 56 2.24 -12.78 -0.22
CA SER A 56 2.23 -13.98 -1.06
C SER A 56 0.84 -14.26 -1.64
N PHE A 57 -0.20 -14.16 -0.80
CA PHE A 57 -1.58 -14.34 -1.23
C PHE A 57 -1.99 -13.30 -2.28
N ALA A 58 -1.61 -12.03 -2.07
CA ALA A 58 -1.86 -10.97 -3.03
C ALA A 58 -1.15 -11.24 -4.36
N ILE A 59 0.14 -11.63 -4.36
CA ILE A 59 0.88 -11.97 -5.59
C ILE A 59 0.21 -13.11 -6.35
N ILE A 60 -0.13 -14.20 -5.67
CA ILE A 60 -0.73 -15.38 -6.32
C ILE A 60 -2.11 -15.02 -6.87
N GLY A 61 -2.98 -14.44 -6.03
CA GLY A 61 -4.37 -14.14 -6.42
C GLY A 61 -4.45 -13.09 -7.54
N PHE A 62 -3.79 -11.95 -7.36
CA PHE A 62 -3.82 -10.88 -8.37
C PHE A 62 -2.99 -11.22 -9.61
N GLY A 63 -1.85 -11.89 -9.44
CA GLY A 63 -1.04 -12.38 -10.56
C GLY A 63 -1.86 -13.29 -11.46
N PHE A 64 -2.56 -14.27 -10.87
CA PHE A 64 -3.45 -15.16 -11.60
C PHE A 64 -4.60 -14.42 -12.28
N MET A 65 -5.26 -13.50 -11.58
CA MET A 65 -6.35 -12.70 -12.16
C MET A 65 -5.90 -11.91 -13.39
N LEU A 66 -4.73 -11.26 -13.33
CA LEU A 66 -4.18 -10.48 -14.43
C LEU A 66 -3.78 -11.37 -15.62
N GLU A 67 -3.27 -12.57 -15.34
CA GLU A 67 -2.95 -13.56 -16.37
C GLU A 67 -4.19 -14.10 -17.08
N VAL A 68 -5.23 -14.46 -16.33
CA VAL A 68 -6.53 -14.85 -16.88
C VAL A 68 -7.13 -13.71 -17.72
N GLY A 69 -7.11 -12.48 -17.20
CA GLY A 69 -7.57 -11.31 -17.93
C GLY A 69 -6.83 -11.12 -19.25
N ARG A 70 -5.50 -11.29 -19.26
CA ARG A 70 -4.70 -11.20 -20.49
C ARG A 70 -5.14 -12.26 -21.50
N SER A 71 -5.38 -13.49 -21.07
CA SER A 71 -5.87 -14.57 -21.93
C SER A 71 -7.24 -14.26 -22.51
N ILE A 72 -8.18 -13.74 -21.71
CA ILE A 72 -9.51 -13.33 -22.18
C ILE A 72 -9.41 -12.23 -23.25
N THR A 73 -8.54 -11.23 -23.06
CA THR A 73 -8.40 -10.14 -24.05
C THR A 73 -7.81 -10.57 -25.39
N LYS A 74 -7.01 -11.64 -25.43
CA LYS A 74 -6.53 -12.24 -26.69
C LYS A 74 -7.69 -12.81 -27.51
N ILE A 75 -8.65 -13.44 -26.84
CA ILE A 75 -9.83 -14.05 -27.46
C ILE A 75 -10.80 -12.96 -27.92
N ASN A 76 -11.09 -11.99 -27.06
CA ASN A 76 -12.14 -11.00 -27.27
C ASN A 76 -11.73 -9.83 -28.20
N LYS A 77 -10.47 -9.76 -28.67
CA LYS A 77 -9.88 -8.71 -29.53
C LYS A 77 -10.15 -7.26 -29.08
N ASN A 78 -10.47 -7.04 -27.80
CA ASN A 78 -10.73 -5.71 -27.25
C ASN A 78 -9.42 -5.01 -26.91
N GLU A 79 -8.96 -4.12 -27.79
CA GLU A 79 -7.68 -3.40 -27.63
C GLU A 79 -7.65 -2.49 -26.40
N ARG A 80 -8.76 -1.85 -26.04
CA ARG A 80 -8.84 -0.99 -24.84
C ARG A 80 -8.65 -1.81 -23.57
N MET A 81 -9.30 -2.97 -23.50
CA MET A 81 -9.14 -3.88 -22.37
C MET A 81 -7.72 -4.46 -22.31
N LYS A 82 -7.16 -4.86 -23.46
CA LYS A 82 -5.77 -5.33 -23.56
C LYS A 82 -4.78 -4.29 -23.02
N TYR A 83 -4.94 -3.02 -23.38
CA TYR A 83 -4.10 -1.94 -22.88
C TYR A 83 -4.20 -1.78 -21.35
N ARG A 84 -5.41 -1.77 -20.79
CA ARG A 84 -5.63 -1.67 -19.33
C ARG A 84 -4.97 -2.82 -18.57
N ILE A 85 -5.13 -4.04 -19.06
CA ILE A 85 -4.53 -5.23 -18.42
C ILE A 85 -3.01 -5.18 -18.49
N MET A 86 -2.42 -4.81 -19.63
CA MET A 86 -0.97 -4.67 -19.74
C MET A 86 -0.42 -3.58 -18.81
N LYS A 87 -1.14 -2.46 -18.67
CA LYS A 87 -0.78 -1.38 -17.74
C LYS A 87 -0.86 -1.86 -16.29
N ALA A 88 -1.95 -2.53 -15.90
CA ALA A 88 -2.11 -3.10 -14.56
C ALA A 88 -1.04 -4.15 -14.25
N GLN A 89 -0.70 -5.02 -15.21
CA GLN A 89 0.33 -6.05 -15.03
C GLN A 89 1.72 -5.48 -14.82
N ARG A 90 2.11 -4.45 -15.60
CA ARG A 90 3.39 -3.75 -15.40
C ARG A 90 3.43 -3.02 -14.05
N GLY A 91 2.35 -2.33 -13.70
CA GLY A 91 2.23 -1.64 -12.41
C GLY A 91 2.33 -2.60 -11.23
N PHE A 92 1.61 -3.72 -11.29
CA PHE A 92 1.61 -4.77 -10.27
C PHE A 92 3.01 -5.36 -10.07
N ALA A 93 3.70 -5.71 -11.15
CA ALA A 93 5.05 -6.27 -11.07
C ALA A 93 6.05 -5.29 -10.43
N PHE A 94 6.03 -4.02 -10.85
CA PHE A 94 6.92 -3.00 -10.31
C PHE A 94 6.64 -2.71 -8.84
N MET A 95 5.36 -2.52 -8.46
CA MET A 95 4.98 -2.25 -7.08
C MET A 95 5.26 -3.43 -6.16
N SER A 96 5.03 -4.67 -6.63
CA SER A 96 5.40 -5.88 -5.90
C SER A 96 6.90 -5.93 -5.61
N LEU A 97 7.73 -5.62 -6.61
CA LEU A 97 9.19 -5.59 -6.46
C LEU A 97 9.64 -4.52 -5.47
N VAL A 98 9.11 -3.30 -5.56
CA VAL A 98 9.44 -2.20 -4.62
C VAL A 98 9.05 -2.58 -3.20
N LEU A 99 7.84 -3.12 -2.99
CA LEU A 99 7.37 -3.51 -1.67
C LEU A 99 8.21 -4.66 -1.09
N PHE A 100 8.62 -5.61 -1.94
CA PHE A 100 9.50 -6.70 -1.55
C PHE A 100 10.90 -6.22 -1.15
N ILE A 101 11.51 -5.32 -1.92
CA ILE A 101 12.80 -4.72 -1.58
C ILE A 101 12.70 -3.99 -0.25
N ASN A 102 11.66 -3.18 -0.04
CA ASN A 102 11.50 -2.45 1.22
C ASN A 102 11.30 -3.38 2.42
N PHE A 103 10.51 -4.44 2.25
CA PHE A 103 10.37 -5.45 3.29
C PHE A 103 11.70 -6.13 3.62
N ILE A 104 12.46 -6.56 2.62
CA ILE A 104 13.77 -7.20 2.81
C ILE A 104 14.76 -6.24 3.48
N SER A 105 14.85 -5.00 2.99
CA SER A 105 15.73 -3.99 3.59
C SER A 105 15.38 -3.79 5.07
N ALA A 106 14.11 -3.57 5.39
CA ALA A 106 13.68 -3.39 6.77
C ALA A 106 13.91 -4.63 7.65
N TYR A 107 13.84 -5.82 7.05
CA TYR A 107 14.16 -7.09 7.70
C TYR A 107 15.66 -7.24 8.02
N ILE A 108 16.53 -7.00 7.04
CA ILE A 108 17.99 -7.12 7.18
C ILE A 108 18.52 -6.12 8.20
N PHE A 109 18.07 -4.87 8.14
CA PHE A 109 18.48 -3.81 9.07
C PHE A 109 17.76 -3.87 10.43
N LYS A 110 16.92 -4.90 10.68
CA LYS A 110 16.14 -5.07 11.91
C LYS A 110 15.28 -3.85 12.26
N SER A 111 14.83 -3.07 11.27
CA SER A 111 14.00 -1.88 11.44
C SER A 111 12.49 -2.15 11.31
N LEU A 112 12.09 -3.43 11.22
CA LEU A 112 10.69 -3.89 11.22
C LEU A 112 10.00 -3.69 12.58
N ASN A 113 9.79 -2.44 12.96
CA ASN A 113 8.99 -2.01 14.09
C ASN A 113 7.49 -2.04 13.71
N VAL A 114 6.60 -1.84 14.69
CA VAL A 114 5.14 -1.84 14.48
C VAL A 114 4.74 -0.82 13.40
N ARG A 115 5.30 0.39 13.45
CA ARG A 115 5.06 1.44 12.44
C ARG A 115 5.47 1.02 11.04
N ALA A 116 6.68 0.49 10.88
CA ALA A 116 7.18 0.02 9.59
C ALA A 116 6.28 -1.10 9.04
N THR A 117 5.83 -2.01 9.91
CA THR A 117 4.90 -3.09 9.53
C THR A 117 3.55 -2.54 9.08
N ASN A 118 2.98 -1.58 9.82
CA ASN A 118 1.72 -0.94 9.44
C ASN A 118 1.82 -0.22 8.09
N LEU A 119 2.92 0.49 7.84
CA LEU A 119 3.16 1.19 6.58
C LEU A 119 3.37 0.21 5.41
N LEU A 120 4.03 -0.93 5.65
CA LEU A 120 4.14 -2.00 4.66
C LEU A 120 2.77 -2.59 4.32
N VAL A 121 1.90 -2.81 5.32
CA VAL A 121 0.52 -3.28 5.10
C VAL A 121 -0.30 -2.24 4.33
N LEU A 122 -0.19 -0.95 4.68
CA LEU A 122 -0.83 0.14 3.91
C LEU A 122 -0.34 0.14 2.46
N GLY A 123 0.96 -0.05 2.25
CA GLY A 123 1.56 -0.19 0.92
C GLY A 123 0.96 -1.38 0.16
N LEU A 124 0.83 -2.54 0.81
CA LEU A 124 0.23 -3.72 0.19
C LEU A 124 -1.23 -3.52 -0.22
N VAL A 125 -2.05 -2.95 0.67
CA VAL A 125 -3.46 -2.66 0.37
C VAL A 125 -3.56 -1.66 -0.78
N SER A 126 -2.74 -0.60 -0.74
CA SER A 126 -2.72 0.42 -1.79
C SER A 126 -2.27 -0.15 -3.14
N HIS A 127 -1.27 -1.03 -3.14
CA HIS A 127 -0.82 -1.76 -4.34
C HIS A 127 -1.95 -2.60 -4.97
N VAL A 128 -2.66 -3.37 -4.14
CA VAL A 128 -3.80 -4.19 -4.56
C VAL A 128 -4.92 -3.32 -5.15
N MET A 129 -5.31 -2.26 -4.45
CA MET A 129 -6.39 -1.36 -4.88
C MET A 129 -6.01 -0.53 -6.12
N CYS A 130 -4.75 -0.12 -6.24
CA CYS A 130 -4.20 0.52 -7.43
C CYS A 130 -4.31 -0.41 -8.66
N SER A 131 -3.99 -1.69 -8.49
CA SER A 131 -4.07 -2.67 -9.56
C SER A 131 -5.52 -2.96 -9.98
N MET A 132 -6.44 -3.07 -9.00
CA MET A 132 -7.89 -3.18 -9.27
C MET A 132 -8.45 -1.96 -10.01
N SER A 133 -8.16 -0.76 -9.53
CA SER A 133 -8.67 0.47 -10.13
C SER A 133 -8.11 0.71 -11.54
N SER A 134 -6.85 0.35 -11.79
CA SER A 134 -6.26 0.35 -13.14
C SER A 134 -6.96 -0.65 -14.08
N PHE A 135 -7.29 -1.85 -13.59
CA PHE A 135 -8.05 -2.85 -14.35
C PHE A 135 -9.45 -2.35 -14.72
N LEU A 136 -10.16 -1.72 -13.77
CA LEU A 136 -11.49 -1.14 -13.99
C LEU A 136 -11.47 0.15 -14.83
N GLY A 137 -10.32 0.82 -14.94
CA GLY A 137 -10.17 2.10 -15.65
C GLY A 137 -10.57 3.32 -14.84
N MET A 138 -10.49 3.26 -13.51
CA MET A 138 -10.80 4.36 -12.61
C MET A 138 -9.55 5.20 -12.32
N GLU A 139 -9.30 6.22 -13.15
CA GLU A 139 -8.01 6.94 -13.16
C GLU A 139 -7.72 7.71 -11.87
N VAL A 140 -8.70 8.44 -11.32
CA VAL A 140 -8.50 9.26 -10.10
C VAL A 140 -8.20 8.39 -8.88
N LEU A 141 -8.95 7.31 -8.68
CA LEU A 141 -8.72 6.37 -7.58
C LEU A 141 -7.38 5.65 -7.74
N ASN A 142 -7.02 5.28 -8.98
CA ASN A 142 -5.73 4.67 -9.27
C ASN A 142 -4.58 5.60 -8.85
N THR A 143 -4.66 6.90 -9.16
CA THR A 143 -3.66 7.89 -8.74
C THR A 143 -3.62 8.02 -7.21
N PHE A 144 -4.77 8.05 -6.53
CA PHE A 144 -4.81 8.10 -5.07
C PHE A 144 -4.11 6.90 -4.41
N PHE A 145 -4.44 5.67 -4.84
CA PHE A 145 -3.81 4.46 -4.31
C PHE A 145 -2.33 4.38 -4.67
N TYR A 146 -1.93 4.85 -5.85
CA TYR A 146 -0.53 4.95 -6.23
C TYR A 146 0.24 5.92 -5.32
N MET A 147 -0.33 7.10 -5.02
CA MET A 147 0.31 8.07 -4.12
C MET A 147 0.44 7.52 -2.69
N ASN A 148 -0.59 6.83 -2.18
CA ASN A 148 -0.49 6.13 -0.90
C ASN A 148 0.64 5.09 -0.90
N PHE A 149 0.73 4.28 -1.96
CA PHE A 149 1.79 3.30 -2.12
C PHE A 149 3.18 3.96 -2.12
N VAL A 150 3.37 5.02 -2.91
CA VAL A 150 4.67 5.71 -3.00
C VAL A 150 5.06 6.30 -1.65
N LEU A 151 4.15 7.04 -0.99
CA LEU A 151 4.42 7.68 0.29
C LEU A 151 4.70 6.65 1.39
N SER A 152 3.94 5.55 1.46
CA SER A 152 4.14 4.51 2.47
C SER A 152 5.51 3.83 2.29
N ASN A 153 5.92 3.57 1.06
CA ASN A 153 7.21 2.95 0.76
C ASN A 153 8.39 3.90 1.04
N ILE A 154 8.24 5.20 0.72
CA ILE A 154 9.23 6.22 1.10
C ILE A 154 9.34 6.30 2.63
N ALA A 155 8.22 6.31 3.34
CA ALA A 155 8.21 6.33 4.80
C ALA A 155 8.93 5.12 5.42
N VAL A 156 8.73 3.92 4.86
CA VAL A 156 9.45 2.70 5.30
C VAL A 156 10.96 2.82 5.06
N LEU A 157 11.37 3.36 3.91
CA LEU A 157 12.78 3.62 3.62
C LEU A 157 13.39 4.61 4.61
N LEU A 158 12.69 5.72 4.89
CA LEU A 158 13.15 6.73 5.86
C LEU A 158 13.28 6.13 7.27
N LEU A 159 12.34 5.29 7.69
CA LEU A 159 12.42 4.57 8.96
C LEU A 159 13.55 3.53 9.00
N THR A 160 13.95 3.00 7.85
CA THR A 160 14.99 1.96 7.75
C THR A 160 16.39 2.53 7.70
N TYR A 161 16.60 3.64 6.97
CA TYR A 161 17.93 4.17 6.68
C TYR A 161 18.28 5.46 7.42
N ILE A 162 17.30 6.24 7.90
CA ILE A 162 17.56 7.53 8.54
C ILE A 162 17.29 7.45 10.04
N LEU A 163 18.30 7.83 10.84
CA LEU A 163 18.20 7.92 12.30
C LEU A 163 17.27 9.07 12.70
N GLY A 164 16.40 8.83 13.68
CA GLY A 164 15.52 9.85 14.25
C GLY A 164 14.20 10.08 13.50
N THR A 165 13.97 9.42 12.37
CA THR A 165 12.70 9.47 11.60
C THR A 165 11.48 9.10 12.46
N GLU A 166 11.65 8.20 13.44
CA GLU A 166 10.57 7.86 14.38
C GLU A 166 10.02 9.07 15.14
N ARG A 167 10.89 10.02 15.52
CA ARG A 167 10.47 11.25 16.22
C ARG A 167 9.68 12.18 15.29
N MET A 168 10.02 12.20 14.00
CA MET A 168 9.27 12.96 13.00
C MET A 168 7.86 12.41 12.84
N PHE A 169 7.69 11.09 12.79
CA PHE A 169 6.37 10.47 12.72
C PHE A 169 5.51 10.75 13.95
N VAL A 170 6.10 10.69 15.15
CA VAL A 170 5.41 11.08 16.39
C VAL A 170 4.99 12.55 16.37
N ALA A 171 5.89 13.44 15.94
CA ALA A 171 5.59 14.87 15.83
C ALA A 171 4.45 15.13 14.83
N LEU A 172 4.49 14.50 13.66
CA LEU A 172 3.42 14.56 12.66
C LEU A 172 2.10 14.02 13.23
N GLY A 173 2.12 12.83 13.84
CA GLY A 173 0.95 12.24 14.49
C GLY A 173 0.32 13.15 15.55
N SER A 174 1.14 13.75 16.42
CA SER A 174 0.65 14.69 17.44
C SER A 174 0.08 15.99 16.86
N CYS A 175 0.61 16.46 15.73
CA CYS A 175 0.08 17.61 15.01
C CYS A 175 -1.29 17.28 14.40
N PHE A 176 -1.43 16.12 13.76
CA PHE A 176 -2.69 15.65 13.20
C PHE A 176 -3.74 15.30 14.26
N ALA A 177 -3.35 14.76 15.41
CA ALA A 177 -4.25 14.45 16.52
C ALA A 177 -4.91 15.70 17.14
N LYS A 178 -4.25 16.88 17.04
CA LYS A 178 -4.85 18.16 17.45
C LYS A 178 -6.01 18.59 16.53
N PHE A 179 -6.07 18.08 15.30
CA PHE A 179 -7.24 18.23 14.44
C PHE A 179 -8.27 17.16 14.82
N LYS A 180 -9.31 17.55 15.58
CA LYS A 180 -10.41 16.69 16.08
C LYS A 180 -11.06 15.75 15.04
N ALA A 181 -10.89 15.99 13.75
CA ALA A 181 -11.36 15.11 12.68
C ALA A 181 -10.62 13.74 12.63
N PHE A 182 -9.41 13.65 13.19
CA PHE A 182 -8.60 12.42 13.22
C PHE A 182 -8.64 11.67 14.57
N SER A 183 -9.36 12.16 15.58
CA SER A 183 -9.41 11.52 16.90
C SER A 183 -10.30 10.27 16.96
N TRP A 184 -10.83 9.81 15.82
CA TRP A 184 -11.72 8.65 15.69
C TRP A 184 -11.08 7.44 14.98
N PHE A 185 -9.82 7.54 14.56
CA PHE A 185 -9.02 6.43 13.99
C PHE A 185 -7.88 6.04 14.94
#